data_AF-A0A9N8PN83-F1
#
_entry.id   AF-A0A9N8PN83-F1
#
_cell.length_a   1.000
_cell.length_b   1.000
_cell.length_c   1.000
_cell.angle_alpha   90.00
_cell.angle_beta   90.00
_cell.angle_gamma   90.00
#
_symmetry.space_group_name_H-M   'P 1'
#
loop_
_entity.id
_entity.type
_entity.pdbx_description
1 polymer ?
#
loop_
_entity_poly.entity_id
_entity_poly.type
_entity_poly.pdbx_seq_one_letter_code
_entity_poly.pdbx_strand_id
1 'polypeptide(L)'
;MDRLVSITLGRPFAIHEDDIDISSFTIETCEELDNNLAVPQSNLCKSSMAVTEHILRLRKTANDIATKVYCKRVVAGYSAAQREQVLSDLHQDLVNWRRSVPFPLPHLHANVPHGCTTWFDLNFYVHMTTLYRPSPLFPTLPIAHVNTLAEAAACALRHANSMRLQRRLAFNWLNLLMLYNAVIALVYSVTVQPERLAESLERLHAVEDLQLAMELFEVLGDKFPAAKTIGAMVAQVVERYRVHGQEA
;
A
#
# COMPACT_ATOMS: atom_id res chain seq x y z
N MET A 1 12.70 -7.50 6.33
CA MET A 1 13.10 -7.66 4.90
C MET A 1 12.42 -8.87 4.27
N ASP A 2 12.49 -10.05 4.88
CA ASP A 2 11.85 -11.29 4.35
C ASP A 2 10.39 -11.09 3.90
N ARG A 3 9.49 -10.62 4.78
CA ARG A 3 8.08 -10.35 4.43
C ARG A 3 7.90 -9.52 3.16
N LEU A 4 8.66 -8.43 3.01
CA LEU A 4 8.55 -7.54 1.86
C LEU A 4 8.93 -8.25 0.55
N VAL A 5 10.03 -9.01 0.56
CA VAL A 5 10.55 -9.68 -0.63
C VAL A 5 9.71 -10.90 -0.97
N SER A 6 9.39 -11.73 0.02
CA SER A 6 8.67 -12.98 -0.15
C SER A 6 7.22 -12.75 -0.61
N ILE A 7 6.51 -11.75 -0.07
CA ILE A 7 5.18 -11.34 -0.57
C ILE A 7 5.28 -10.89 -2.04
N THR A 8 6.24 -10.02 -2.35
CA THR A 8 6.43 -9.47 -3.70
C THR A 8 6.71 -10.57 -4.73
N LEU A 9 7.54 -11.55 -4.36
CA LEU A 9 7.95 -12.63 -5.26
C LEU A 9 7.01 -13.85 -5.22
N GLY A 10 5.93 -13.80 -4.43
CA GLY A 10 5.03 -14.94 -4.23
C GLY A 10 5.73 -16.16 -3.63
N ARG A 11 6.77 -15.95 -2.82
CA ARG A 11 7.55 -17.01 -2.17
C ARG A 11 7.10 -17.22 -0.72
N PRO A 12 7.25 -18.44 -0.17
CA PRO A 12 7.06 -18.68 1.25
C PRO A 12 8.00 -17.82 2.10
N PHE A 13 7.58 -17.51 3.34
CA PHE A 13 8.41 -16.82 4.31
C PHE A 13 9.56 -17.71 4.77
N ALA A 14 10.75 -17.13 4.84
CA ALA A 14 11.92 -17.85 5.34
C ALA A 14 11.92 -17.98 6.87
N ILE A 15 11.33 -17.01 7.57
CA ILE A 15 11.22 -16.98 9.04
C ILE A 15 9.73 -16.99 9.37
N HIS A 16 9.18 -17.97 10.10
CA HIS A 16 7.76 -17.89 10.46
C HIS A 16 7.55 -16.87 11.58
N GLU A 17 6.34 -16.32 11.68
CA GLU A 17 6.02 -15.39 12.77
C GLU A 17 6.07 -16.10 14.14
N ASP A 18 5.73 -17.38 14.17
CA ASP A 18 5.80 -18.23 15.36
C ASP A 18 7.23 -18.46 15.86
N ASP A 19 8.25 -18.18 15.02
CA ASP A 19 9.67 -18.28 15.37
C ASP A 19 10.23 -16.94 15.93
N ILE A 20 9.39 -15.91 16.09
CA ILE A 20 9.81 -14.57 16.54
C ILE A 20 9.32 -14.36 17.98
N ASP A 21 10.23 -14.50 18.95
CA ASP A 21 9.93 -14.40 20.39
C ASP A 21 9.75 -12.95 20.91
N ILE A 22 9.87 -11.95 20.04
CA ILE A 22 9.79 -10.53 20.43
C ILE A 22 8.31 -10.11 20.46
N SER A 23 7.77 -9.92 21.68
CA SER A 23 6.37 -9.58 21.91
C SER A 23 6.00 -8.13 21.58
N SER A 24 6.97 -7.20 21.65
CA SER A 24 6.78 -5.79 21.35
C SER A 24 7.95 -5.21 20.58
N PHE A 25 7.65 -4.43 19.53
CA PHE A 25 8.63 -3.61 18.83
C PHE A 25 8.89 -2.27 19.52
N THR A 26 8.44 -2.09 20.77
CA THR A 26 8.81 -0.93 21.58
C THR A 26 10.31 -0.97 21.80
N ILE A 27 11.02 -0.16 21.02
CA ILE A 27 12.45 -0.02 21.19
C ILE A 27 12.67 1.00 22.30
N GLU A 28 13.12 0.54 23.46
CA GLU A 28 13.54 1.42 24.55
C GLU A 28 14.64 2.33 24.00
N THR A 29 14.39 3.64 24.01
CA THR A 29 15.41 4.62 23.67
C THR A 29 16.47 4.59 24.75
N CYS A 30 17.62 3.98 24.48
CA CYS A 30 18.79 4.15 25.35
C CYS A 30 19.23 5.62 25.28
N GLU A 31 18.80 6.42 26.26
CA GLU A 31 19.20 7.84 26.41
C GLU A 31 20.73 8.02 26.44
N GLU A 32 21.46 6.97 26.82
CA GLU A 32 22.93 6.97 26.87
C GLU A 32 23.62 6.95 25.49
N LEU A 33 22.97 6.42 24.44
CA LEU A 33 23.56 6.38 23.08
C LEU A 33 23.33 7.67 22.28
N ASP A 34 22.24 8.39 22.55
CA ASP A 34 21.86 9.64 21.85
C ASP A 34 22.61 10.88 22.36
N ASN A 35 23.40 10.76 23.44
CA ASN A 35 24.19 11.85 24.02
C ASN A 35 25.48 12.20 23.26
N ASN A 36 25.77 11.53 22.14
CA ASN A 36 26.90 11.89 21.29
C ASN A 36 26.48 12.88 20.19
N LEU A 37 26.95 14.12 20.39
CA LEU A 37 27.13 15.23 19.43
C LEU A 37 26.03 16.30 19.37
N ALA A 38 26.19 17.34 20.21
CA ALA A 38 26.11 18.77 19.87
C ALA A 38 24.98 19.30 18.96
N VAL A 39 23.82 18.66 18.91
CA VAL A 39 22.62 19.19 18.25
C VAL A 39 21.55 19.36 19.33
N PRO A 40 20.93 20.55 19.47
CA PRO A 40 19.84 20.72 20.41
C PRO A 40 18.69 19.80 19.97
N GLN A 41 18.53 18.67 20.67
CA GLN A 41 17.40 17.78 20.46
C GLN A 41 16.16 18.53 20.94
N SER A 42 15.30 18.92 19.99
CA SER A 42 13.99 19.42 20.33
C SER A 42 13.19 18.28 20.96
N ASN A 43 12.72 18.47 22.20
CA ASN A 43 11.81 17.54 22.90
C ASN A 43 10.52 17.21 22.13
N LEU A 44 10.27 17.89 21.00
CA LEU A 44 9.13 17.69 20.12
C LEU A 44 9.37 16.58 19.08
N CYS A 45 10.62 16.24 18.77
CA CYS A 45 10.93 15.21 17.77
C CYS A 45 11.18 13.87 18.43
N LYS A 46 10.38 12.86 18.07
CA LYS A 46 10.61 11.48 18.52
C LYS A 46 11.92 10.94 17.96
N SER A 47 12.50 9.94 18.63
CA SER A 47 13.71 9.25 18.17
C SER A 47 13.49 8.64 16.78
N SER A 48 14.57 8.56 15.98
CA SER A 48 14.56 7.82 14.71
C SER A 48 14.14 6.34 14.89
N MET A 49 14.29 5.78 16.09
CA MET A 49 13.86 4.42 16.40
C MET A 49 12.35 4.24 16.32
N ALA A 50 11.56 5.29 16.58
CA ALA A 50 10.11 5.25 16.43
C ALA A 50 9.69 4.93 14.98
N VAL A 51 10.44 5.43 13.99
CA VAL A 51 10.18 5.12 12.58
C VAL A 51 10.40 3.62 12.31
N THR A 52 11.47 3.05 12.86
CA THR A 52 11.76 1.61 12.74
C THR A 52 10.64 0.77 13.35
N GLU A 53 10.16 1.13 14.54
CA GLU A 53 9.02 0.47 15.18
C GLU A 53 7.78 0.48 14.25
N HIS A 54 7.44 1.64 13.66
CA HIS A 54 6.31 1.71 12.74
C HIS A 54 6.50 0.84 11.49
N ILE A 55 7.72 0.77 10.95
CA ILE A 55 8.02 -0.11 9.82
C ILE A 55 7.82 -1.57 10.23
N LEU A 56 8.33 -1.99 11.39
CA LEU A 56 8.20 -3.37 11.88
C LEU A 56 6.74 -3.76 12.11
N ARG A 57 5.97 -2.89 12.78
CA ARG A 57 4.52 -3.06 12.96
C ARG A 57 3.80 -3.25 11.62
N LEU A 58 4.14 -2.45 10.61
CA LEU A 58 3.54 -2.59 9.28
C LEU A 58 3.93 -3.91 8.59
N ARG A 59 5.17 -4.39 8.78
CA ARG A 59 5.60 -5.70 8.25
C ARG A 59 4.88 -6.86 8.91
N LYS A 60 4.56 -6.75 10.21
CA LYS A 60 3.70 -7.71 10.91
C LYS A 60 2.27 -7.71 10.35
N THR A 61 1.67 -6.53 10.14
CA THR A 61 0.35 -6.46 9.48
C THR A 61 0.38 -7.05 8.07
N ALA A 62 1.45 -6.82 7.30
CA ALA A 62 1.62 -7.43 5.97
C ALA A 62 1.72 -8.96 6.03
N ASN A 63 2.38 -9.52 7.05
CA ASN A 63 2.41 -10.96 7.32
C ASN A 63 1.01 -11.51 7.59
N ASP A 64 0.24 -10.81 8.43
CA ASP A 64 -1.10 -11.24 8.80
C ASP A 64 -2.04 -11.18 7.59
N ILE A 65 -1.93 -10.16 6.74
CA ILE A 65 -2.65 -10.12 5.46
C ILE A 65 -2.25 -11.32 4.59
N ALA A 66 -0.96 -11.57 4.38
CA ALA A 66 -0.52 -12.69 3.55
C ALA A 66 -1.04 -14.05 4.06
N THR A 67 -1.06 -14.24 5.38
CA THR A 67 -1.47 -15.50 6.00
C THR A 67 -3.00 -15.63 6.08
N LYS A 68 -3.68 -14.63 6.63
CA LYS A 68 -5.13 -14.71 6.92
C LYS A 68 -5.99 -14.40 5.70
N VAL A 69 -5.47 -13.73 4.67
CA VAL A 69 -6.22 -13.35 3.46
C VAL A 69 -5.86 -14.23 2.26
N TYR A 70 -4.58 -14.57 2.07
CA TYR A 70 -4.08 -15.24 0.86
C TYR A 70 -3.74 -16.72 1.04
N CYS A 71 -3.50 -17.21 2.26
CA CYS A 71 -3.22 -18.62 2.47
C CYS A 71 -4.51 -19.45 2.41
N LYS A 72 -4.76 -20.10 1.27
CA LYS A 72 -5.96 -20.92 1.03
C LYS A 72 -6.23 -21.95 2.13
N ARG A 73 -5.17 -22.58 2.67
CA ARG A 73 -5.29 -23.57 3.75
C ARG A 73 -5.87 -22.95 5.03
N VAL A 74 -5.43 -21.74 5.38
CA VAL A 74 -5.91 -21.02 6.57
C VAL A 74 -7.35 -20.57 6.34
N VAL A 75 -7.61 -19.93 5.19
CA VAL A 75 -8.92 -19.39 4.84
C VAL A 75 -10.00 -20.46 4.70
N ALA A 76 -9.65 -21.67 4.25
CA ALA A 76 -10.59 -22.78 4.13
C ALA A 76 -11.25 -23.17 5.48
N GLY A 77 -10.60 -22.87 6.60
CA GLY A 77 -11.14 -23.09 7.94
C GLY A 77 -12.11 -22.00 8.44
N TYR A 78 -12.24 -20.88 7.72
CA TYR A 78 -13.06 -19.75 8.16
C TYR A 78 -14.51 -19.85 7.70
N SER A 79 -15.43 -19.69 8.65
CA SER A 79 -16.85 -19.41 8.39
C SER A 79 -17.03 -18.02 7.77
N ALA A 80 -18.21 -17.74 7.19
CA ALA A 80 -18.50 -16.42 6.62
C ALA A 80 -18.34 -15.28 7.65
N ALA A 81 -18.83 -15.47 8.88
CA ALA A 81 -18.69 -14.49 9.95
C ALA A 81 -17.21 -14.27 10.35
N GLN A 82 -16.41 -15.34 10.38
CA GLN A 82 -14.97 -15.23 10.67
C GLN A 82 -14.22 -14.47 9.57
N ARG A 83 -14.61 -14.63 8.30
CA ARG A 83 -13.99 -13.90 7.19
C ARG A 83 -14.20 -12.40 7.30
N GLU A 84 -15.42 -11.97 7.62
CA GLU A 84 -15.74 -10.56 7.87
C GLU A 84 -15.00 -10.01 9.08
N GLN A 85 -14.95 -10.79 10.18
CA GLN A 85 -14.20 -10.39 11.37
C GLN A 85 -12.70 -10.20 11.06
N VAL A 86 -12.07 -11.16 10.36
CA VAL A 86 -10.67 -11.06 9.95
C VAL A 86 -10.42 -9.82 9.09
N LEU A 87 -11.30 -9.53 8.14
CA LEU A 87 -11.19 -8.33 7.29
C LEU A 87 -11.29 -7.05 8.13
N SER A 88 -12.28 -6.97 9.03
CA SER A 88 -12.50 -5.84 9.93
C SER A 88 -11.31 -5.61 10.86
N ASP A 89 -10.77 -6.67 11.48
CA ASP A 89 -9.64 -6.57 12.40
C ASP A 89 -8.39 -6.03 11.68
N LEU A 90 -8.06 -6.60 10.51
CA LEU A 90 -6.91 -6.17 9.72
C LEU A 90 -7.06 -4.72 9.21
N HIS A 91 -8.28 -4.32 8.82
CA HIS A 91 -8.57 -2.94 8.48
C HIS A 91 -8.30 -2.02 9.68
N GLN A 92 -8.84 -2.37 10.84
CA GLN A 92 -8.71 -1.57 12.05
C GLN A 92 -7.25 -1.47 12.50
N ASP A 93 -6.47 -2.54 12.36
CA ASP A 93 -5.03 -2.54 12.64
C ASP A 93 -4.27 -1.56 11.73
N LEU A 94 -4.58 -1.52 10.43
CA LEU A 94 -3.99 -0.55 9.50
C LEU A 94 -4.37 0.89 9.85
N VAL A 95 -5.63 1.13 10.21
CA VAL A 95 -6.10 2.47 10.64
C VAL A 95 -5.40 2.90 11.93
N ASN A 96 -5.33 2.01 12.92
CA ASN A 96 -4.64 2.25 14.17
C ASN A 96 -3.15 2.51 13.96
N TRP A 97 -2.51 1.72 13.09
CA TRP A 97 -1.12 1.93 12.69
C TRP A 97 -0.93 3.34 12.11
N ARG A 98 -1.75 3.73 11.12
CA ARG A 98 -1.64 5.05 10.47
C ARG A 98 -1.89 6.21 11.43
N ARG A 99 -2.84 6.07 12.36
CA ARG A 99 -3.15 7.07 13.41
C ARG A 99 -2.03 7.19 14.45
N SER A 100 -1.30 6.11 14.70
CA SER A 100 -0.21 6.09 15.67
C SER A 100 1.11 6.69 15.15
N VAL A 101 1.20 7.02 13.86
CA VAL A 101 2.40 7.61 13.25
C VAL A 101 2.76 8.93 13.96
N PRO A 102 4.02 9.13 14.38
CA PRO A 102 4.39 10.29 15.17
C PRO A 102 4.36 11.58 14.36
N PHE A 103 3.96 12.66 15.02
CA PHE A 103 4.03 14.02 14.46
C PHE A 103 4.53 15.00 15.54
N PRO A 104 5.52 15.87 15.24
CA PRO A 104 6.29 15.90 13.98
C PRO A 104 7.13 14.64 13.80
N LEU A 105 7.40 14.28 12.54
CA LEU A 105 8.28 13.15 12.23
C LEU A 105 9.73 13.47 12.66
N PRO A 106 10.55 12.45 12.97
CA PRO A 106 11.95 12.66 13.25
C PRO A 106 12.67 13.32 12.06
N HIS A 107 13.65 14.16 12.34
CA HIS A 107 14.45 14.82 11.31
C HIS A 107 15.36 13.80 10.62
N LEU A 108 14.89 13.23 9.51
CA LEU A 108 15.66 12.33 8.66
C LEU A 108 16.20 13.09 7.45
N HIS A 109 17.27 12.55 6.84
CA HIS A 109 17.83 13.10 5.60
C HIS A 109 16.74 13.23 4.52
N ALA A 110 16.78 14.31 3.73
CA ALA A 110 15.69 14.70 2.82
C ALA A 110 15.31 13.64 1.78
N ASN A 111 16.22 12.71 1.46
CA ASN A 111 16.00 11.61 0.52
C ASN A 111 15.46 10.33 1.20
N VAL A 112 15.40 10.28 2.54
CA VAL A 112 14.89 9.11 3.26
C VAL A 112 13.36 9.13 3.16
N PRO A 113 12.73 8.11 2.54
CA PRO A 113 11.29 8.11 2.31
C PRO A 113 10.49 8.23 3.60
N HIS A 114 10.92 7.57 4.66
CA HIS A 114 10.25 7.53 5.96
C HIS A 114 10.25 8.88 6.71
N GLY A 115 10.98 9.88 6.21
CA GLY A 115 10.98 11.24 6.76
C GLY A 115 9.82 12.10 6.27
N CYS A 116 8.85 11.57 5.53
CA CYS A 116 7.61 12.27 5.19
C CYS A 116 6.37 11.43 5.52
N THR A 117 5.29 12.13 5.88
CA THR A 117 3.97 11.53 6.14
C THR A 117 3.41 10.83 4.91
N THR A 118 3.71 11.35 3.71
CA THR A 118 3.30 10.77 2.42
C THR A 118 3.77 9.32 2.24
N TRP A 119 4.91 8.94 2.81
CA TRP A 119 5.35 7.54 2.78
C TRP A 119 4.41 6.64 3.60
N PHE A 120 3.97 7.10 4.77
CA PHE A 120 3.04 6.35 5.62
C PHE A 120 1.66 6.26 4.97
N ASP A 121 1.20 7.34 4.33
CA ASP A 121 -0.05 7.35 3.56
C ASP A 121 0.01 6.35 2.39
N LEU A 122 1.08 6.39 1.60
CA LEU A 122 1.28 5.45 0.50
C LEU A 122 1.22 4.01 1.00
N ASN A 123 1.96 3.66 2.06
CA ASN A 123 1.98 2.28 2.53
C ASN A 123 0.65 1.86 3.18
N PHE A 124 -0.07 2.77 3.85
CA PHE A 124 -1.42 2.51 4.35
C PHE A 124 -2.33 2.07 3.20
N TYR A 125 -2.38 2.86 2.13
CA TYR A 125 -3.27 2.58 1.01
C TYR A 125 -2.83 1.37 0.19
N VAL A 126 -1.53 1.14 0.02
CA VAL A 126 -1.03 -0.08 -0.64
C VAL A 126 -1.46 -1.35 0.12
N HIS A 127 -1.40 -1.33 1.45
CA HIS A 127 -1.86 -2.46 2.25
C HIS A 127 -3.39 -2.57 2.27
N MET A 128 -4.13 -1.47 2.26
CA MET A 128 -5.60 -1.49 2.07
C MET A 128 -5.99 -2.10 0.72
N THR A 129 -5.33 -1.71 -0.39
CA THR A 129 -5.53 -2.32 -1.71
C THR A 129 -5.25 -3.82 -1.66
N THR A 130 -4.19 -4.24 -0.96
CA THR A 130 -3.84 -5.66 -0.81
C THR A 130 -4.85 -6.42 0.05
N LEU A 131 -5.47 -5.77 1.04
CA LEU A 131 -6.48 -6.37 1.90
C LEU A 131 -7.82 -6.57 1.16
N TYR A 132 -8.25 -5.58 0.37
CA TYR A 132 -9.56 -5.57 -0.26
C TYR A 132 -9.63 -6.15 -1.68
N ARG A 133 -8.50 -6.40 -2.35
CA ARG A 133 -8.53 -7.04 -3.69
C ARG A 133 -9.10 -8.46 -3.62
N PRO A 134 -9.67 -8.98 -4.72
CA PRO A 134 -10.15 -10.36 -4.78
C PRO A 134 -9.07 -11.34 -4.31
N SER A 135 -9.45 -12.21 -3.37
CA SER A 135 -8.55 -13.07 -2.62
C SER A 135 -9.26 -14.36 -2.21
N PRO A 136 -8.54 -15.39 -1.72
CA PRO A 136 -9.19 -16.57 -1.14
C PRO A 136 -10.20 -16.23 -0.03
N LEU A 137 -9.94 -15.18 0.77
CA LEU A 137 -10.85 -14.73 1.83
C LEU A 137 -12.19 -14.26 1.24
N PHE A 138 -12.13 -13.42 0.22
CA PHE A 138 -13.28 -12.93 -0.54
C PHE A 138 -13.02 -13.05 -2.05
N PRO A 139 -13.38 -14.20 -2.66
CA PRO A 139 -13.19 -14.39 -4.10
C PRO A 139 -14.09 -13.48 -4.93
N THR A 140 -15.29 -13.21 -4.42
CA THR A 140 -16.26 -12.27 -4.96
C THR A 140 -16.46 -11.17 -3.94
N LEU A 141 -16.26 -9.91 -4.34
CA LEU A 141 -16.35 -8.76 -3.44
C LEU A 141 -17.76 -8.18 -3.42
N PRO A 142 -18.33 -7.91 -2.22
CA PRO A 142 -19.47 -7.02 -2.09
C PRO A 142 -19.15 -5.63 -2.63
N ILE A 143 -20.16 -4.91 -3.16
CA ILE A 143 -20.00 -3.56 -3.73
C ILE A 143 -19.32 -2.60 -2.73
N ALA A 144 -19.66 -2.69 -1.44
CA ALA A 144 -19.00 -1.90 -0.40
C ALA A 144 -17.48 -2.11 -0.36
N HIS A 145 -17.01 -3.36 -0.50
CA HIS A 145 -15.58 -3.69 -0.52
C HIS A 145 -14.92 -3.21 -1.82
N VAL A 146 -15.63 -3.26 -2.94
CA VAL A 146 -15.17 -2.73 -4.23
C VAL A 146 -14.94 -1.21 -4.15
N ASN A 147 -15.83 -0.47 -3.49
CA ASN A 147 -15.69 0.98 -3.28
C ASN A 147 -14.45 1.29 -2.44
N THR A 148 -14.25 0.59 -1.32
CA THR A 148 -13.04 0.74 -0.50
C THR A 148 -11.77 0.40 -1.27
N LEU A 149 -11.81 -0.65 -2.11
CA LEU A 149 -10.69 -1.03 -2.98
C LEU A 149 -10.37 0.08 -4.00
N ALA A 150 -11.40 0.68 -4.60
CA ALA A 150 -11.25 1.74 -5.58
C ALA A 150 -10.55 2.96 -4.96
N GLU A 151 -11.06 3.42 -3.82
CA GLU A 151 -10.49 4.55 -3.10
C GLU A 151 -9.05 4.27 -2.65
N ALA A 152 -8.79 3.08 -2.10
CA ALA A 152 -7.45 2.72 -1.66
C ALA A 152 -6.45 2.68 -2.83
N ALA A 153 -6.84 2.08 -3.96
CA ALA A 153 -5.99 2.01 -5.14
C ALA A 153 -5.70 3.39 -5.74
N ALA A 154 -6.73 4.24 -5.89
CA ALA A 154 -6.62 5.63 -6.32
C ALA A 154 -5.66 6.43 -5.42
N CYS A 155 -5.89 6.40 -4.10
CA CYS A 155 -5.04 7.08 -3.12
C CYS A 155 -3.59 6.58 -3.17
N ALA A 156 -3.35 5.28 -3.33
CA ALA A 156 -2.00 4.75 -3.48
C ALA A 156 -1.27 5.35 -4.69
N LEU A 157 -1.94 5.50 -5.84
CA LEU A 157 -1.37 6.12 -7.04
C LEU A 157 -1.06 7.61 -6.80
N ARG A 158 -1.99 8.36 -6.20
CA ARG A 158 -1.78 9.78 -5.86
C ARG A 158 -0.61 9.99 -4.91
N HIS A 159 -0.51 9.18 -3.85
CA HIS A 159 0.61 9.26 -2.91
C HIS A 159 1.94 8.81 -3.52
N ALA A 160 1.93 7.82 -4.42
CA ALA A 160 3.13 7.44 -5.17
C ALA A 160 3.61 8.59 -6.06
N ASN A 161 2.68 9.29 -6.75
CA ASN A 161 3.03 10.45 -7.54
C ASN A 161 3.57 11.61 -6.67
N SER A 162 2.94 11.88 -5.53
CA SER A 162 3.43 12.87 -4.57
C SER A 162 4.85 12.55 -4.09
N MET A 163 5.13 11.28 -3.76
CA MET A 163 6.48 10.80 -3.40
C MET A 163 7.48 10.98 -4.55
N ARG A 164 7.08 10.77 -5.81
CA ARG A 164 7.91 11.05 -6.99
C ARG A 164 8.27 12.53 -7.07
N LEU A 165 7.28 13.42 -6.96
CA LEU A 165 7.48 14.87 -7.05
C LEU A 165 8.40 15.38 -5.93
N GLN A 166 8.31 14.78 -4.74
CA GLN A 166 9.21 15.03 -3.61
C GLN A 166 10.61 14.41 -3.77
N ARG A 167 10.88 13.68 -4.86
CA ARG A 167 12.11 12.91 -5.11
C ARG A 167 12.42 11.86 -4.03
N ARG A 168 11.38 11.35 -3.38
CA ARG A 168 11.45 10.34 -2.31
C ARG A 168 10.96 8.96 -2.73
N LEU A 169 10.35 8.84 -3.91
CA LEU A 169 9.99 7.53 -4.47
C LEU A 169 11.22 6.86 -5.07
N ALA A 170 11.56 5.67 -4.57
CA ALA A 170 12.64 4.88 -5.16
C ALA A 170 12.16 4.13 -6.41
N PHE A 171 12.82 4.32 -7.55
CA PHE A 171 12.50 3.59 -8.78
C PHE A 171 13.15 2.20 -8.79
N ASN A 172 12.45 1.24 -8.18
CA ASN A 172 12.86 -0.16 -8.05
C ASN A 172 11.71 -1.11 -8.41
N TRP A 173 12.02 -2.40 -8.47
CA TRP A 173 11.05 -3.45 -8.84
C TRP A 173 9.87 -3.53 -7.85
N LEU A 174 10.09 -3.29 -6.55
CA LEU A 174 9.02 -3.33 -5.54
C LEU A 174 7.97 -2.25 -5.83
N ASN A 175 8.41 -1.03 -6.13
CA ASN A 175 7.51 0.07 -6.46
C ASN A 175 6.85 -0.11 -7.82
N LEU A 176 7.52 -0.74 -8.79
CA LEU A 176 6.88 -1.13 -10.06
C LEU A 176 5.72 -2.11 -9.82
N LEU A 177 5.95 -3.16 -9.04
CA LEU A 177 4.90 -4.14 -8.73
C LEU A 177 3.76 -3.53 -7.90
N MET A 178 4.09 -2.64 -6.96
CA MET A 178 3.09 -1.91 -6.17
C MET A 178 2.16 -1.09 -7.07
N LEU A 179 2.73 -0.30 -8.00
CA LEU A 179 1.96 0.52 -8.94
C LEU A 179 1.11 -0.34 -9.88
N TYR A 180 1.68 -1.43 -10.39
CA TYR A 180 0.95 -2.39 -11.22
C TYR A 180 -0.28 -2.96 -10.49
N ASN A 181 -0.11 -3.38 -9.23
CA ASN A 181 -1.22 -3.89 -8.43
C ASN A 181 -2.28 -2.83 -8.13
N ALA A 182 -1.88 -1.58 -7.85
CA ALA A 182 -2.82 -0.47 -7.63
C ALA A 182 -3.64 -0.17 -8.89
N VAL A 183 -2.98 -0.12 -10.06
CA VAL A 183 -3.67 0.08 -11.35
C VAL A 183 -4.68 -1.02 -11.63
N ILE A 184 -4.29 -2.29 -11.48
CA ILE A 184 -5.21 -3.41 -11.72
C ILE A 184 -6.39 -3.37 -10.75
N ALA A 185 -6.14 -3.07 -9.47
CA ALA A 185 -7.19 -2.94 -8.49
C ALA A 185 -8.18 -1.82 -8.85
N LEU A 186 -7.70 -0.65 -9.27
CA LEU A 186 -8.55 0.46 -9.70
C LEU A 186 -9.37 0.11 -10.95
N VAL A 187 -8.72 -0.46 -11.97
CA VAL A 187 -9.39 -0.90 -13.20
C VAL A 187 -10.47 -1.94 -12.87
N TYR A 188 -10.13 -2.97 -12.10
CA TYR A 188 -11.09 -3.97 -11.63
C TYR A 188 -12.28 -3.30 -10.91
N SER A 189 -11.99 -2.42 -9.96
CA SER A 189 -13.02 -1.75 -9.17
C SER A 189 -13.97 -0.92 -10.02
N VAL A 190 -13.49 -0.25 -11.07
CA VAL A 190 -14.35 0.49 -12.02
C VAL A 190 -15.20 -0.48 -12.85
N THR A 191 -14.62 -1.58 -13.31
CA THR A 191 -15.30 -2.50 -14.24
C THR A 191 -16.40 -3.35 -13.60
N VAL A 192 -16.32 -3.62 -12.29
CA VAL A 192 -17.26 -4.50 -11.59
C VAL A 192 -18.43 -3.75 -10.95
N GLN A 193 -18.44 -2.41 -11.03
CA GLN A 193 -19.54 -1.61 -10.51
C GLN A 193 -20.85 -1.95 -11.23
N PRO A 194 -21.99 -1.96 -10.51
CA PRO A 194 -23.30 -2.19 -11.11
C PRO A 194 -23.81 -0.96 -11.88
N GLU A 195 -23.30 0.23 -11.58
CA GLU A 195 -23.68 1.47 -12.26
C GLU A 195 -23.12 1.54 -13.67
N ARG A 196 -23.61 2.49 -14.49
CA ARG A 196 -23.03 2.73 -15.82
C ARG A 196 -21.57 3.11 -15.68
N LEU A 197 -20.75 2.70 -16.67
CA LEU A 197 -19.33 2.98 -16.67
C LEU A 197 -19.03 4.48 -16.54
N ALA A 198 -19.78 5.34 -17.25
CA ALA A 198 -19.63 6.79 -17.17
C ALA A 198 -19.79 7.33 -15.74
N GLU A 199 -20.85 6.93 -15.04
CA GLU A 199 -21.13 7.34 -13.65
C GLU A 199 -20.04 6.84 -12.69
N SER A 200 -19.55 5.62 -12.91
CA SER A 200 -18.47 5.04 -12.10
C SER A 200 -17.14 5.78 -12.32
N LEU A 201 -16.83 6.16 -13.56
CA LEU A 201 -15.62 6.90 -13.90
C LEU A 201 -15.62 8.30 -13.29
N GLU A 202 -16.76 9.01 -13.39
CA GLU A 202 -16.92 10.35 -12.82
C GLU A 202 -16.82 10.30 -11.29
N ARG A 203 -17.58 9.40 -10.64
CA ARG A 203 -17.57 9.25 -9.18
C ARG A 203 -16.19 8.93 -8.63
N LEU A 204 -15.41 8.11 -9.34
CA LEU A 204 -14.12 7.61 -8.85
C LEU A 204 -12.91 8.42 -9.33
N HIS A 205 -13.09 9.37 -10.26
CA HIS A 205 -11.98 10.12 -10.89
C HIS A 205 -10.88 9.17 -11.43
N ALA A 206 -11.30 8.02 -11.94
CA ALA A 206 -10.39 6.92 -12.24
C ALA A 206 -9.49 7.23 -13.44
N VAL A 207 -9.96 8.06 -14.37
CA VAL A 207 -9.18 8.48 -15.54
C VAL A 207 -7.96 9.29 -15.10
N GLU A 208 -8.15 10.28 -14.22
CA GLU A 208 -7.09 11.13 -13.70
C GLU A 208 -6.05 10.30 -12.95
N ASP A 209 -6.48 9.41 -12.07
CA ASP A 209 -5.57 8.57 -11.27
C ASP A 209 -4.79 7.56 -12.16
N LEU A 210 -5.41 7.03 -13.22
CA LEU A 210 -4.71 6.18 -14.20
C LEU A 210 -3.70 6.96 -15.04
N GLN A 211 -3.96 8.24 -15.35
CA GLN A 211 -2.98 9.10 -16.01
C GLN A 211 -1.76 9.35 -15.13
N LEU A 212 -1.95 9.56 -13.82
CA LEU A 212 -0.82 9.64 -12.87
C LEU A 212 0.02 8.36 -12.89
N ALA A 213 -0.61 7.19 -12.99
CA ALA A 213 0.09 5.92 -13.12
C ALA A 213 0.90 5.83 -14.43
N MET A 214 0.37 6.34 -15.55
CA MET A 214 1.10 6.39 -16.82
C MET A 214 2.40 7.20 -16.71
N GLU A 215 2.35 8.38 -16.08
CA GLU A 215 3.56 9.19 -15.84
C GLU A 215 4.60 8.46 -14.97
N LEU A 216 4.14 7.70 -13.97
CA LEU A 216 5.01 6.91 -13.12
C LEU A 216 5.66 5.75 -13.88
N PHE A 217 4.91 5.08 -14.76
CA PHE A 217 5.43 4.00 -15.59
C PHE A 217 6.38 4.49 -16.68
N GLU A 218 6.21 5.70 -17.20
CA GLU A 218 7.14 6.32 -18.14
C GLU A 218 8.53 6.45 -17.50
N VAL A 219 8.60 7.04 -16.30
CA VAL A 219 9.88 7.19 -15.56
C VAL A 219 10.47 5.83 -15.17
N LEU A 220 9.64 4.86 -14.75
CA LEU A 220 10.10 3.50 -14.49
C LEU A 220 10.58 2.77 -15.75
N GLY A 221 10.06 3.16 -16.92
CA GLY A 221 10.35 2.59 -18.22
C GLY A 221 11.81 2.74 -18.65
N ASP A 222 12.50 3.77 -18.16
CA ASP A 222 13.93 3.98 -18.41
C ASP A 222 14.79 2.86 -17.81
N LYS A 223 14.33 2.29 -16.68
CA LYS A 223 15.04 1.22 -15.97
C LYS A 223 14.45 -0.16 -16.21
N PHE A 224 13.14 -0.24 -16.38
CA PHE A 224 12.39 -1.49 -16.52
C PHE A 224 11.56 -1.44 -17.80
N PRO A 225 12.01 -2.07 -18.90
CA PRO A 225 11.28 -2.07 -20.18
C PRO A 225 9.83 -2.55 -20.05
N ALA A 226 9.55 -3.48 -19.13
CA ALA A 226 8.20 -3.96 -18.83
C ALA A 226 7.24 -2.83 -18.39
N ALA A 227 7.74 -1.78 -17.75
CA ALA A 227 6.94 -0.64 -17.34
C ALA A 227 6.38 0.13 -18.54
N LYS A 228 7.12 0.20 -19.68
CA LYS A 228 6.63 0.81 -20.92
C LYS A 228 5.43 0.03 -21.48
N THR A 229 5.53 -1.30 -21.48
CA THR A 229 4.42 -2.18 -21.91
C THR A 229 3.20 -2.00 -21.02
N ILE A 230 3.38 -1.97 -19.70
CA ILE A 230 2.28 -1.75 -18.74
C ILE A 230 1.66 -0.36 -18.97
N GLY A 231 2.47 0.70 -19.09
CA GLY A 231 1.98 2.05 -19.37
C GLY A 231 1.16 2.14 -20.66
N ALA A 232 1.59 1.45 -21.73
CA ALA A 232 0.84 1.37 -22.98
C ALA A 232 -0.52 0.65 -22.81
N MET A 233 -0.58 -0.43 -22.01
CA MET A 233 -1.84 -1.09 -21.69
C MET A 233 -2.78 -0.17 -20.91
N VAL A 234 -2.25 0.57 -19.93
CA VAL A 234 -3.05 1.55 -19.17
C VAL A 234 -3.59 2.65 -20.08
N ALA A 235 -2.78 3.16 -21.02
CA ALA A 235 -3.22 4.14 -22.00
C ALA A 235 -4.41 3.64 -22.84
N GLN A 236 -4.39 2.37 -23.27
CA GLN A 236 -5.52 1.77 -23.99
C GLN A 236 -6.78 1.66 -23.12
N VAL A 237 -6.63 1.33 -21.84
CA VAL A 237 -7.76 1.30 -20.89
C VAL A 237 -8.37 2.69 -20.73
N VAL A 238 -7.52 3.71 -20.51
CA VAL A 238 -7.95 5.09 -20.38
C VAL A 238 -8.68 5.57 -21.64
N GLU A 239 -8.16 5.24 -22.83
CA GLU A 239 -8.82 5.60 -24.08
C GLU A 239 -10.20 4.96 -24.20
N ARG A 240 -10.32 3.67 -23.88
CA ARG A 240 -11.61 2.98 -23.86
C ARG A 240 -12.57 3.62 -22.86
N TYR A 241 -12.09 4.00 -21.68
CA TYR A 241 -12.91 4.67 -20.67
C TYR A 241 -13.43 6.02 -21.15
N ARG A 242 -12.65 6.78 -21.93
CA ARG A 242 -13.13 8.03 -22.53
C ARG A 242 -14.20 7.81 -23.59
N VAL A 243 -13.97 6.87 -24.50
CA VAL A 243 -14.93 6.56 -25.57
C VAL A 243 -16.26 6.07 -24.98
N HIS A 244 -16.22 5.08 -24.10
CA HIS A 244 -17.43 4.49 -23.50
C HIS A 244 -18.05 5.38 -22.41
N GLY A 245 -17.29 6.33 -21.86
CA GLY A 245 -17.80 7.36 -20.95
C GLY A 245 -18.56 8.48 -21.67
N GLN A 246 -18.37 8.65 -22.98
CA GLN A 246 -19.05 9.66 -23.81
C GLN A 246 -20.29 9.12 -24.54
N GLU A 247 -20.41 7.80 -24.70
CA GLU A 247 -21.53 7.14 -25.40
C GLU A 247 -22.77 6.90 -24.51
N ALA A 248 -22.82 7.48 -23.31
CA ALA A 248 -23.91 7.34 -22.33
C ALA A 248 -24.52 8.69 -21.93
#